data_AF-A0A7Y0D4T2-F1
#
_entry.id   AF-A0A7Y0D4T2-F1
#
_cell.length_a   1.000
_cell.length_b   1.000
_cell.length_c   1.000
_cell.angle_alpha   90.00
_cell.angle_beta   90.00
_cell.angle_gamma   90.00
#
_symmetry.space_group_name_H-M   'P 1'
#
loop_
_entity.id
_entity.type
_entity.pdbx_description
1 polymer ?
#
loop_
_entity_poly.entity_id
_entity_poly.type
_entity_poly.pdbx_seq_one_letter_code
_entity_poly.pdbx_strand_id
1 'polypeptide(L)' 'MLIKLLNGVFDPPPDYLSVPWLYLMMLVSVAFAAAIAVKGFQRETRVSAVQRMREI' A
#
# COMPACT_ATOMS: atom_id res chain seq x y z
N MET A 1 8.90 14.42 15.97
CA MET A 1 8.96 15.71 16.73
C MET A 1 7.72 16.59 16.57
N LEU A 2 6.70 16.19 15.78
CA LEU A 2 5.47 16.98 15.59
C LEU A 2 4.53 16.96 16.81
N ILE A 3 4.35 15.80 17.45
CA ILE A 3 3.50 15.64 18.65
C ILE A 3 3.99 16.54 19.80
N LYS A 4 5.32 16.66 19.99
CA LYS A 4 5.91 17.54 21.01
C LYS A 4 5.64 19.03 20.78
N LEU A 5 5.46 19.46 19.52
CA LEU A 5 5.09 20.85 19.19
C LEU A 5 3.59 21.10 19.41
N LEU A 6 2.75 20.08 19.27
CA LEU A 6 1.30 20.16 19.46
C LEU A 6 0.89 20.09 20.94
N ASN A 7 1.74 19.55 21.82
CA ASN A 7 1.50 19.49 23.27
C ASN A 7 1.28 20.87 23.94
N GLY A 8 1.73 21.97 23.34
CA GLY A 8 1.46 23.31 23.85
C GLY A 8 0.18 23.97 23.29
N VAL A 9 -0.40 23.39 22.23
CA VAL A 9 -1.59 23.93 21.53
C VAL A 9 -2.86 23.19 21.96
N PHE A 10 -2.73 21.93 22.36
CA PHE A 10 -3.82 21.09 22.85
C PHE A 10 -3.55 20.69 24.30
N ASP A 11 -4.42 21.13 25.20
CA ASP A 11 -4.46 20.69 26.59
C ASP A 11 -5.84 20.05 26.84
N PRO A 12 -5.95 18.73 27.03
CA PRO A 12 -4.87 17.74 27.17
C PRO A 12 -4.17 17.41 25.85
N PRO A 13 -2.89 17.01 25.91
CA PRO A 13 -2.13 16.59 24.73
C PRO A 13 -2.77 15.34 24.10
N PRO A 14 -2.86 15.27 22.76
CA PRO A 14 -3.45 14.11 22.11
C PRO A 14 -2.57 12.87 22.32
N ASP A 15 -3.14 11.82 22.91
CA ASP A 15 -2.49 10.53 23.16
C ASP A 15 -2.05 9.82 21.86
N TYR A 16 -2.73 10.14 20.75
CA TYR A 16 -2.48 9.58 19.42
C TYR A 16 -2.54 10.68 18.36
N LEU A 17 -1.78 10.50 17.29
CA LEU A 17 -1.94 11.29 16.07
C LEU A 17 -3.39 11.15 15.56
N SER A 18 -4.09 12.28 15.39
CA SER A 18 -5.45 12.39 14.82
C SER A 18 -5.46 12.15 13.31
N VAL A 19 -4.73 11.13 12.85
CA VAL A 19 -4.64 10.71 11.45
C VAL A 19 -5.68 9.62 11.21
N PRO A 20 -6.34 9.56 10.04
CA PRO A 20 -7.31 8.51 9.73
C PRO A 20 -6.60 7.17 9.47
N TRP A 21 -6.16 6.50 10.54
CA TRP A 21 -5.36 5.27 10.49
C TRP A 21 -6.02 4.14 9.70
N LEU A 22 -7.33 3.97 9.84
CA LEU A 22 -8.10 2.98 9.07
C LEU A 22 -7.99 3.24 7.57
N TYR A 23 -8.09 4.51 7.15
CA TYR A 23 -7.95 4.88 5.74
C TYR A 23 -6.54 4.56 5.24
N LEU A 24 -5.49 4.90 5.99
CA LEU A 24 -4.11 4.61 5.60
C LEU A 24 -3.84 3.11 5.50
N MET A 25 -4.35 2.32 6.45
CA MET A 25 -4.24 0.86 6.42
C MET A 25 -4.94 0.27 5.19
N MET A 26 -6.14 0.75 4.87
CA MET A 26 -6.84 0.35 3.65
C MET A 26 -6.06 0.75 2.40
N LEU A 27 -5.55 1.98 2.34
CA LEU A 27 -4.78 2.47 1.19
C LEU A 27 -3.55 1.59 0.93
N VAL A 28 -2.78 1.29 1.96
CA VAL A 28 -1.61 0.40 1.87
C VAL A 28 -2.02 -1.00 1.44
N SER A 29 -3.13 -1.52 1.98
CA SER A 29 -3.63 -2.86 1.64
C SER A 29 -4.03 -2.96 0.17
N VAL A 30 -4.75 -1.97 -0.35
CA VAL A 30 -5.16 -1.91 -1.77
C VAL A 30 -3.94 -1.78 -2.68
N ALA A 31 -2.97 -0.94 -2.32
CA ALA A 31 -1.73 -0.80 -3.09
C ALA A 31 -0.95 -2.12 -3.16
N PHE A 32 -0.87 -2.85 -2.05
CA PHE A 32 -0.22 -4.17 -2.00
C PHE A 32 -0.96 -5.21 -2.85
N ALA A 33 -2.28 -5.27 -2.75
CA ALA A 33 -3.11 -6.17 -3.54
C ALA A 33 -2.94 -5.91 -5.05
N ALA A 34 -2.93 -4.63 -5.46
CA ALA A 34 -2.70 -4.25 -6.85
C ALA A 34 -1.30 -4.66 -7.33
N ALA A 35 -0.25 -4.44 -6.52
CA ALA A 35 1.11 -4.85 -6.88
C ALA A 35 1.23 -6.37 -7.06
N ILE A 36 0.60 -7.16 -6.18
CA ILE A 36 0.56 -8.63 -6.29
C ILE A 36 -0.19 -9.04 -7.56
N ALA A 37 -1.35 -8.46 -7.83
CA ALA A 37 -2.15 -8.76 -9.02
C ALA A 37 -1.36 -8.49 -10.30
N VAL A 38 -0.75 -7.30 -10.44
CA VAL A 38 0.06 -6.94 -11.60
C VAL A 38 1.23 -7.92 -11.78
N LYS A 39 1.93 -8.28 -10.70
CA LYS A 39 3.01 -9.27 -10.75
C LYS A 39 2.52 -10.66 -11.17
N GLY A 40 1.32 -11.05 -10.75
CA GLY A 40 0.64 -12.28 -11.19
C GLY A 40 0.36 -12.27 -12.69
N PHE A 41 -0.31 -11.24 -13.19
CA PHE A 41 -0.60 -11.07 -14.62
C PHE A 41 0.65 -11.03 -15.49
N GLN A 42 1.71 -10.35 -15.04
CA GLN A 42 2.99 -10.34 -15.76
C GLN A 42 3.64 -11.72 -15.87
N ARG A 43 3.42 -12.62 -14.89
CA ARG A 43 3.92 -14.00 -14.97
C ARG A 43 3.13 -14.81 -15.99
N GLU A 44 1.81 -14.73 -15.97
CA GLU A 44 0.96 -15.49 -16.90
C GLU A 44 1.17 -15.08 -18.36
N THR A 45 1.21 -13.77 -18.62
CA THR A 45 1.48 -13.24 -19.98
C THR A 45 2.84 -13.68 -20.51
N ARG A 46 3.88 -13.72 -19.66
CA ARG A 46 5.21 -14.21 -20.05
C ARG A 46 5.21 -15.71 -20.35
N VAL A 47 4.56 -16.53 -19.53
CA VAL A 47 4.47 -17.98 -19.76
C VAL A 47 3.77 -18.28 -21.09
N SER A 48 2.64 -17.62 -21.36
CA SER A 48 1.89 -17.78 -22.61
C SER A 48 2.73 -17.40 -23.85
N ALA A 49 3.45 -16.28 -23.80
CA ALA A 49 4.31 -15.85 -24.90
C ALA A 49 5.46 -16.83 -25.18
N VAL A 50 6.11 -17.35 -24.13
CA VAL A 50 7.19 -18.34 -24.28
C VAL A 50 6.66 -19.65 -24.87
N GLN A 51 5.49 -20.09 -24.43
CA GLN A 51 4.88 -21.31 -24.95
C GLN A 51 4.50 -21.17 -26.43
N ARG A 52 3.99 -19.99 -26.83
CA ARG A 52 3.68 -19.71 -28.24
C ARG A 52 4.92 -19.69 -29.13
N MET A 53 6.05 -19.18 -28.64
CA MET A 53 7.33 -19.22 -29.37
C MET A 53 7.89 -20.64 -29.49
N ARG A 54 7.56 -21.54 -28.56
CA ARG A 54 7.99 -22.95 -28.60
C ARG A 54 7.26 -23.78 -29.65
N GLU A 55 6.07 -23.36 -30.05
CA GLU A 55 5.21 -24.04 -31.03
C GLU A 55 5.49 -23.65 -32.49
N ILE A 56 6.39 -22.70 -32.74
CA ILE A 56 6.82 -22.22 -34.06
C ILE A 56 8.16 -22.87 -34.41
#